data_AF-A0A9E0BL64-F1
#
_entry.id   AF-A0A9E0BL64-F1
#
_cell.length_a   1.000
_cell.length_b   1.000
_cell.length_c   1.000
_cell.angle_alpha   90.00
_cell.angle_beta   90.00
_cell.angle_gamma   90.00
#
_symmetry.space_group_name_H-M   'P 1'
#
loop_
_entity.id
_entity.type
_entity.pdbx_description
1 polymer ?
#
loop_
_entity_poly.entity_id
_entity_poly.type
_entity_poly.pdbx_seq_one_letter_code
_entity_poly.pdbx_strand_id
1 'polypeptide(L)'
;MRRRDFAVQGIDVSHYQKHINWQEVATQNISFAFVKATEGATIKDTLFDINWRDMGRVKLRRGAYHFFRPSIPTYKQVFNFIDAVKLNTGDLPPVLDVEVTDNVSPTALVNRVQSWLTIAELHYGVKPIIYTNASFYNRYLVGHFNDYPLWIARYGIYEPLQHDGRRWTFWQYGNQFRVGGIKNVVDLNAFYGTEADLYELCIPTFTLSRGVKP
;
A
#
# COMPACT_ATOMS: atom_id res chain seq x y z
N MET A 1 -21.92 -1.25 1.10
CA MET A 1 -21.63 -0.03 1.88
C MET A 1 -21.18 1.09 0.95
N ARG A 2 -21.40 2.35 1.32
CA ARG A 2 -20.87 3.52 0.60
C ARG A 2 -19.52 3.93 1.18
N ARG A 3 -18.69 4.62 0.40
CA ARG A 3 -17.36 5.13 0.82
C ARG A 3 -17.37 5.91 2.14
N ARG A 4 -18.45 6.66 2.41
CA ARG A 4 -18.63 7.47 3.63
C ARG A 4 -19.02 6.67 4.86
N ASP A 5 -19.45 5.42 4.67
CA ASP A 5 -19.87 4.54 5.76
C ASP A 5 -18.63 3.89 6.42
N PHE A 6 -17.43 4.01 5.82
CA PHE A 6 -16.16 3.57 6.40
C PHE A 6 -15.52 4.70 7.21
N ALA A 7 -15.28 4.47 8.51
CA ALA A 7 -14.75 5.49 9.41
C ALA A 7 -13.27 5.82 9.13
N VAL A 8 -12.48 4.82 8.74
CA VAL A 8 -11.04 4.95 8.54
C VAL A 8 -10.77 5.31 7.09
N GLN A 9 -10.29 6.54 6.88
CA GLN A 9 -10.00 7.12 5.57
C GLN A 9 -8.50 7.36 5.43
N GLY A 10 -8.00 7.33 4.21
CA GLY A 10 -6.59 7.57 3.93
C GLY A 10 -6.36 8.13 2.54
N ILE A 11 -5.11 8.42 2.25
CA ILE A 11 -4.66 8.90 0.94
C ILE A 11 -3.52 8.03 0.41
N ASP A 12 -3.25 8.12 -0.88
CA ASP A 12 -1.98 7.68 -1.43
C ASP A 12 -1.38 8.73 -2.36
N VAL A 13 -0.04 8.82 -2.33
CA VAL A 13 0.70 9.93 -2.94
C VAL A 13 2.00 9.47 -3.58
N SER A 14 2.54 10.30 -4.46
CA SER A 14 3.85 10.17 -5.09
C SER A 14 4.44 11.56 -5.36
N HIS A 15 5.54 11.64 -6.12
CA HIS A 15 6.06 12.91 -6.60
C HIS A 15 5.04 13.76 -7.39
N TYR A 16 3.95 13.18 -7.91
CA TYR A 16 2.90 13.91 -8.62
C TYR A 16 2.14 14.90 -7.72
N GLN A 17 2.01 14.60 -6.41
CA GLN A 17 1.36 15.49 -5.45
C GLN A 17 2.24 16.67 -5.01
N LYS A 18 3.51 16.71 -5.45
CA LYS A 18 4.48 17.76 -5.14
C LYS A 18 4.71 17.86 -3.62
N HIS A 19 5.11 19.04 -3.15
CA HIS A 19 5.31 19.28 -1.72
C HIS A 19 3.97 19.27 -0.98
N ILE A 20 3.88 18.44 0.07
CA ILE A 20 2.70 18.26 0.91
C ILE A 20 2.95 18.87 2.29
N ASN A 21 1.99 19.64 2.79
CA ASN A 21 1.97 20.09 4.19
C ASN A 21 1.35 18.99 5.07
N TRP A 22 2.18 18.07 5.56
CA TRP A 22 1.70 16.94 6.36
C TRP A 22 1.10 17.32 7.71
N GLN A 23 1.51 18.46 8.29
CA GLN A 23 0.86 19.00 9.50
C GLN A 23 -0.60 19.36 9.24
N GLU A 24 -0.90 19.95 8.08
CA GLU A 24 -2.27 20.28 7.70
C GLU A 24 -3.06 19.03 7.28
N VAL A 25 -2.44 18.07 6.60
CA VAL A 25 -3.07 16.77 6.30
C VAL A 25 -3.48 16.06 7.59
N ALA A 26 -2.66 16.10 8.64
CA ALA A 26 -2.94 15.46 9.92
C ALA A 26 -4.10 16.10 10.70
N THR A 27 -4.56 17.30 10.33
CA THR A 27 -5.78 17.90 10.90
C THR A 27 -7.05 17.53 10.12
N GLN A 28 -6.89 16.88 8.96
CA GLN A 28 -8.00 16.35 8.17
C GLN A 28 -8.45 14.99 8.71
N ASN A 29 -9.57 14.48 8.20
CA ASN A 29 -10.03 13.12 8.51
C ASN A 29 -9.23 12.07 7.72
N ILE A 30 -7.92 11.97 7.98
CA ILE A 30 -6.97 11.06 7.32
C ILE A 30 -6.22 10.26 8.40
N SER A 31 -6.51 8.96 8.46
CA SER A 31 -5.97 8.02 9.44
C SER A 31 -4.69 7.33 8.99
N PHE A 32 -4.48 7.23 7.67
CA PHE A 32 -3.29 6.63 7.06
C PHE A 32 -2.93 7.27 5.72
N ALA A 33 -1.68 7.09 5.31
CA ALA A 33 -1.24 7.43 3.96
C ALA A 33 -0.26 6.40 3.40
N PHE A 34 -0.41 6.05 2.12
CA PHE A 34 0.61 5.32 1.37
C PHE A 34 1.43 6.29 0.51
N VAL A 35 2.74 6.06 0.40
CA VAL A 35 3.61 6.86 -0.48
C VAL A 35 4.39 5.97 -1.43
N LYS A 36 4.51 6.39 -2.69
CA LYS A 36 5.36 5.71 -3.66
C LYS A 36 6.80 5.75 -3.17
N ALA A 37 7.43 4.59 -3.05
CA ALA A 37 8.84 4.50 -2.73
C ALA A 37 9.67 4.26 -3.98
N THR A 38 9.30 3.24 -4.75
CA THR A 38 10.13 2.76 -5.85
C THR A 38 9.30 2.23 -7.01
N GLU A 39 9.96 2.09 -8.16
CA GLU A 39 9.39 1.49 -9.35
C GLU A 39 10.45 0.67 -10.09
N GLY A 40 10.09 -0.55 -10.49
CA GLY A 40 11.01 -1.40 -11.25
C GLY A 40 12.36 -1.61 -10.55
N ALA A 41 13.42 -1.78 -11.34
CA ALA A 41 14.73 -2.15 -10.79
C ALA A 41 15.49 -1.03 -10.07
N THR A 42 15.27 0.24 -10.42
CA THR A 42 16.18 1.33 -10.03
C THR A 42 15.50 2.65 -9.70
N ILE A 43 14.23 2.83 -10.05
CA ILE A 43 13.57 4.13 -9.84
C ILE A 43 13.22 4.24 -8.35
N LYS A 44 13.60 5.36 -7.75
CA LYS A 44 13.15 5.84 -6.46
C LYS A 44 12.30 7.09 -6.68
N ASP A 45 11.15 7.17 -6.03
CA ASP A 45 10.30 8.37 -6.12
C ASP A 45 11.04 9.55 -5.48
N THR A 46 11.10 10.67 -6.19
CA THR A 46 11.94 11.82 -5.81
C THR A 46 11.47 12.53 -4.55
N LEU A 47 10.22 12.30 -4.10
CA LEU A 47 9.68 12.89 -2.89
C LEU A 47 9.45 11.85 -1.78
N PHE A 48 9.83 10.59 -1.98
CA PHE A 48 9.63 9.52 -0.99
C PHE A 48 10.23 9.90 0.37
N ASP A 49 11.52 10.22 0.44
CA ASP A 49 12.22 10.44 1.72
C ASP A 49 11.62 11.60 2.53
N ILE A 50 11.24 12.68 1.83
CA ILE A 50 10.62 13.86 2.45
C ILE A 50 9.24 13.51 2.99
N ASN A 51 8.39 12.89 2.16
CA ASN A 51 7.05 12.47 2.58
C ASN A 51 7.11 11.44 3.71
N TRP A 52 7.98 10.44 3.59
CA TRP A 52 8.17 9.40 4.60
C TRP A 52 8.52 10.01 5.95
N ARG A 53 9.55 10.87 5.99
CA ARG A 53 9.97 11.57 7.20
C ARG A 53 8.87 12.44 7.79
N ASP A 54 8.20 13.24 6.97
CA ASP A 54 7.27 14.26 7.46
C ASP A 54 5.93 13.65 7.91
N MET A 55 5.46 12.56 7.29
CA MET A 55 4.38 11.72 7.83
C MET A 55 4.73 11.16 9.21
N GLY A 56 5.97 10.68 9.38
CA GLY A 56 6.45 10.15 10.66
C GLY A 56 6.47 11.20 11.76
N ARG A 57 6.83 12.46 11.45
CA ARG A 57 6.83 13.58 12.41
C ARG A 57 5.43 13.92 12.93
N VAL A 58 4.41 13.78 12.10
CA VAL A 58 3.02 14.00 12.51
C VAL A 58 2.34 12.74 13.04
N LYS A 59 3.09 11.63 13.19
CA LYS A 59 2.61 10.33 13.67
C LYS A 59 1.44 9.76 12.85
N LEU A 60 1.37 10.11 11.57
CA LEU A 60 0.41 9.51 10.65
C LEU A 60 0.87 8.08 10.34
N ARG A 61 -0.06 7.11 10.37
CA ARG A 61 0.24 5.73 9.96
C ARG A 61 0.61 5.74 8.48
N ARG A 62 1.89 5.50 8.20
CA ARG A 62 2.46 5.60 6.86
C ARG A 62 2.79 4.22 6.31
N GLY A 63 2.52 4.00 5.04
CA GLY A 63 2.92 2.83 4.28
C GLY A 63 3.65 3.22 3.01
N ALA A 64 4.42 2.29 2.45
CA ALA A 64 5.19 2.53 1.24
C ALA A 64 4.82 1.51 0.17
N TYR A 65 4.74 1.95 -1.09
CA TYR A 65 4.43 1.07 -2.21
C TYR A 65 5.51 1.02 -3.28
N HIS A 66 5.61 -0.14 -3.92
CA HIS A 66 6.45 -0.42 -5.08
C HIS A 66 5.60 -0.57 -6.34
N PHE A 67 5.78 0.29 -7.34
CA PHE A 67 5.16 0.09 -8.65
C PHE A 67 5.86 -1.04 -9.41
N PHE A 68 5.17 -2.16 -9.59
CA PHE A 68 5.72 -3.37 -10.17
C PHE A 68 5.77 -3.30 -11.70
N ARG A 69 6.92 -3.68 -12.25
CA ARG A 69 7.16 -3.80 -13.69
C ARG A 69 7.40 -5.27 -14.02
N PRO A 70 6.38 -6.05 -14.41
CA PRO A 70 6.53 -7.49 -14.57
C PRO A 70 7.61 -7.89 -15.55
N SER A 71 7.96 -7.06 -16.54
CA SER A 71 9.04 -7.34 -17.50
C SER A 71 10.44 -7.36 -16.87
N ILE A 72 10.61 -6.74 -15.70
CA ILE A 72 11.89 -6.61 -14.98
C ILE A 72 12.09 -7.79 -14.03
N PRO A 73 13.33 -8.31 -13.85
CA PRO A 73 13.60 -9.37 -12.88
C PRO A 73 13.12 -9.04 -11.47
N THR A 74 12.29 -9.91 -10.90
CA THR A 74 11.63 -9.69 -9.59
C THR A 74 12.61 -9.36 -8.46
N TYR A 75 13.75 -10.04 -8.40
CA TYR A 75 14.73 -9.81 -7.33
C TYR A 75 15.29 -8.38 -7.34
N LYS A 76 15.49 -7.77 -8.52
CA LYS A 76 15.93 -6.37 -8.61
C LYS A 76 14.88 -5.41 -8.06
N GLN A 77 13.62 -5.70 -8.31
CA GLN A 77 12.49 -4.88 -7.89
C GLN A 77 12.31 -4.92 -6.37
N VAL A 78 12.33 -6.12 -5.76
CA VAL A 78 12.19 -6.26 -4.31
C VAL A 78 13.39 -5.68 -3.57
N PHE A 79 14.62 -5.83 -4.08
CA PHE A 79 15.78 -5.20 -3.45
C PHE A 79 15.79 -3.68 -3.59
N ASN A 80 15.34 -3.13 -4.73
CA ASN A 80 15.15 -1.68 -4.85
C ASN A 80 14.20 -1.14 -3.77
N PHE A 81 13.08 -1.83 -3.53
CA PHE A 81 12.15 -1.47 -2.47
C PHE A 81 12.76 -1.63 -1.07
N ILE A 82 13.38 -2.77 -0.77
CA ILE A 82 14.02 -3.03 0.53
C ILE A 82 15.12 -2.01 0.85
N ASP A 83 15.89 -1.58 -0.15
CA ASP A 83 16.95 -0.59 0.02
C ASP A 83 16.39 0.80 0.33
N ALA A 84 15.25 1.16 -0.27
CA ALA A 84 14.59 2.45 -0.04
C ALA A 84 13.77 2.48 1.25
N VAL A 85 13.10 1.38 1.63
CA VAL A 85 12.06 1.39 2.66
C VAL A 85 12.50 0.64 3.91
N LYS A 86 12.67 1.40 5.00
CA LYS A 86 12.83 0.85 6.35
C LYS A 86 11.56 1.09 7.15
N LEU A 87 10.85 -0.01 7.43
CA LEU A 87 9.63 0.01 8.23
C LEU A 87 9.96 -0.10 9.72
N ASN A 88 9.26 0.67 10.53
CA ASN A 88 9.33 0.66 11.98
C ASN A 88 7.98 0.21 12.55
N THR A 89 7.95 -0.14 13.83
CA THR A 89 6.71 -0.37 14.57
C THR A 89 5.69 0.73 14.30
N GLY A 90 4.46 0.33 13.96
CA GLY A 90 3.36 1.24 13.65
C GLY A 90 3.30 1.73 12.20
N ASP A 91 4.33 1.50 11.39
CA ASP A 91 4.23 1.67 9.92
C ASP A 91 3.30 0.58 9.34
N LEU A 92 2.67 0.84 8.20
CA LEU A 92 1.84 -0.15 7.50
C LEU A 92 2.71 -1.18 6.76
N PRO A 93 2.18 -2.39 6.50
CA PRO A 93 2.86 -3.40 5.69
C PRO A 93 3.29 -2.85 4.31
N PRO A 94 4.35 -3.41 3.70
CA PRO A 94 4.78 -2.99 2.38
C PRO A 94 3.71 -3.29 1.34
N VAL A 95 3.56 -2.42 0.34
CA VAL A 95 2.57 -2.60 -0.73
C VAL A 95 3.28 -2.96 -2.05
N LEU A 96 2.78 -3.99 -2.72
CA LEU A 96 3.10 -4.26 -4.12
C LEU A 96 1.97 -3.75 -5.02
N ASP A 97 2.28 -2.77 -5.85
CA ASP A 97 1.35 -2.17 -6.81
C ASP A 97 1.48 -2.88 -8.18
N VAL A 98 0.44 -3.61 -8.59
CA VAL A 98 0.41 -4.46 -9.80
C VAL A 98 -0.75 -4.06 -10.73
N GLU A 99 -0.44 -3.31 -11.79
CA GLU A 99 -1.49 -2.80 -12.71
C GLU A 99 -1.23 -3.06 -14.18
N VAL A 100 -0.04 -3.54 -14.51
CA VAL A 100 0.40 -3.77 -15.88
C VAL A 100 0.91 -5.18 -16.04
N THR A 101 0.92 -5.69 -17.29
CA THR A 101 1.52 -6.98 -17.61
C THR A 101 2.93 -6.83 -18.19
N ASP A 102 3.29 -5.65 -18.70
CA ASP A 102 4.46 -5.43 -19.55
C ASP A 102 4.68 -6.55 -20.59
N ASN A 103 3.58 -7.03 -21.18
CA ASN A 103 3.56 -8.12 -22.17
C ASN A 103 4.08 -9.49 -21.68
N VAL A 104 4.25 -9.73 -20.37
CA VAL A 104 4.52 -11.08 -19.86
C VAL A 104 3.24 -11.91 -19.85
N SER A 105 3.37 -13.25 -19.92
CA SER A 105 2.21 -14.14 -19.85
C SER A 105 1.54 -14.06 -18.47
N PRO A 106 0.21 -14.30 -18.36
CA PRO A 106 -0.49 -14.32 -17.08
C PRO A 106 0.18 -15.23 -16.02
N THR A 107 0.63 -16.43 -16.43
CA THR A 107 1.36 -17.34 -15.54
C THR A 107 2.69 -16.75 -15.06
N ALA A 108 3.45 -16.10 -15.95
CA ALA A 108 4.68 -15.44 -15.57
C ALA A 108 4.43 -14.26 -14.62
N LEU A 109 3.37 -13.48 -14.85
CA LEU A 109 2.94 -12.40 -13.97
C LEU A 109 2.66 -12.92 -12.56
N VAL A 110 1.78 -13.93 -12.41
CA VAL A 110 1.43 -14.52 -11.12
C VAL A 110 2.67 -15.06 -10.41
N ASN A 111 3.52 -15.81 -11.10
CA ASN A 111 4.75 -16.34 -10.50
C ASN A 111 5.70 -15.22 -10.03
N ARG A 112 5.85 -14.16 -10.82
CA ARG A 112 6.72 -13.02 -10.48
C ARG A 112 6.17 -12.20 -9.31
N VAL A 113 4.85 -12.04 -9.23
CA VAL A 113 4.17 -11.42 -8.07
C VAL A 113 4.38 -12.28 -6.83
N GLN A 114 4.14 -13.60 -6.90
CA GLN A 114 4.38 -14.51 -5.77
C GLN A 114 5.81 -14.40 -5.24
N SER A 115 6.81 -14.40 -6.14
CA SER A 115 8.21 -14.27 -5.74
C SER A 115 8.51 -12.94 -5.04
N TRP A 116 7.92 -11.83 -5.49
CA TRP A 116 8.11 -10.53 -4.83
C TRP A 116 7.50 -10.56 -3.42
N LEU A 117 6.26 -11.04 -3.30
CA LEU A 117 5.54 -11.12 -2.03
C LEU A 117 6.27 -11.98 -1.01
N THR A 118 6.75 -13.16 -1.42
CA THR A 118 7.48 -14.06 -0.53
C THR A 118 8.80 -13.45 -0.03
N ILE A 119 9.55 -12.78 -0.90
CA ILE A 119 10.82 -12.14 -0.48
C ILE A 119 10.56 -10.96 0.46
N ALA A 120 9.55 -10.12 0.14
CA ALA A 120 9.19 -8.99 0.99
C ALA A 120 8.63 -9.45 2.35
N GLU A 121 7.80 -10.50 2.38
CA GLU A 121 7.26 -11.09 3.60
C GLU A 121 8.38 -11.64 4.50
N LEU A 122 9.35 -12.35 3.92
CA LEU A 122 10.52 -12.83 4.65
C LEU A 122 11.36 -11.69 5.22
N HIS A 123 11.50 -10.57 4.48
CA HIS A 123 12.29 -9.43 4.93
C HIS A 123 11.60 -8.62 6.03
N TYR A 124 10.32 -8.30 5.87
CA TYR A 124 9.58 -7.42 6.77
C TYR A 124 8.84 -8.16 7.90
N GLY A 125 8.74 -9.49 7.83
CA GLY A 125 8.07 -10.32 8.84
C GLY A 125 6.55 -10.19 8.86
N VAL A 126 5.96 -9.54 7.86
CA VAL A 126 4.51 -9.34 7.71
C VAL A 126 4.11 -9.56 6.26
N LYS A 127 2.85 -9.94 6.03
CA LYS A 127 2.32 -10.10 4.68
C LYS A 127 2.21 -8.74 3.97
N PRO A 128 2.84 -8.57 2.79
CA PRO A 128 2.65 -7.38 1.99
C PRO A 128 1.19 -7.23 1.53
N ILE A 129 0.75 -5.99 1.37
CA ILE A 129 -0.53 -5.64 0.75
C ILE A 129 -0.36 -5.69 -0.77
N ILE A 130 -1.35 -6.22 -1.49
CA ILE A 130 -1.38 -6.16 -2.96
C ILE A 130 -2.31 -5.04 -3.38
N TYR A 131 -1.79 -4.03 -4.07
CA TYR A 131 -2.60 -3.03 -4.76
C TYR A 131 -2.80 -3.41 -6.23
N THR A 132 -4.03 -3.21 -6.72
CA THR A 132 -4.36 -3.33 -8.15
C THR A 132 -5.72 -2.71 -8.43
N ASN A 133 -6.01 -2.38 -9.70
CA ASN A 133 -7.37 -2.02 -10.10
C ASN A 133 -8.27 -3.25 -10.31
N ALA A 134 -9.57 -3.08 -10.08
CA ALA A 134 -10.55 -4.18 -10.11
C ALA A 134 -10.60 -4.95 -11.44
N SER A 135 -10.39 -4.27 -12.57
CA SER A 135 -10.36 -4.92 -13.89
C SER A 135 -9.16 -5.84 -14.04
N PHE A 136 -7.97 -5.35 -13.65
CA PHE A 136 -6.74 -6.11 -13.68
C PHE A 136 -6.79 -7.31 -12.71
N TYR A 137 -7.26 -7.08 -11.48
CA TYR A 137 -7.48 -8.14 -10.50
C TYR A 137 -8.31 -9.29 -11.06
N ASN A 138 -9.53 -8.97 -11.52
CA ASN A 138 -10.49 -9.97 -12.00
C ASN A 138 -9.98 -10.73 -13.22
N ARG A 139 -9.06 -10.13 -14.01
CA ARG A 139 -8.50 -10.73 -15.21
C ARG A 139 -7.28 -11.61 -14.93
N TYR A 140 -6.41 -11.22 -13.99
CA TYR A 140 -5.08 -11.83 -13.86
C TYR A 140 -4.76 -12.37 -12.47
N LEU A 141 -5.40 -11.88 -11.41
CA LEU A 141 -5.04 -12.18 -10.02
C LEU A 141 -6.16 -12.89 -9.23
N VAL A 142 -7.38 -12.95 -9.77
CA VAL A 142 -8.52 -13.64 -9.15
C VAL A 142 -8.16 -15.09 -8.81
N GLY A 143 -8.55 -15.55 -7.62
CA GLY A 143 -8.20 -16.90 -7.13
C GLY A 143 -6.74 -17.08 -6.71
N HIS A 144 -5.87 -16.07 -6.85
CA HIS A 144 -4.49 -16.09 -6.37
C HIS A 144 -4.32 -15.18 -5.13
N PHE A 145 -3.29 -15.49 -4.32
CA PHE A 145 -2.85 -14.64 -3.20
C PHE A 145 -3.92 -14.35 -2.14
N ASN A 146 -4.87 -15.27 -1.91
CA ASN A 146 -6.01 -15.07 -1.00
C ASN A 146 -5.61 -14.76 0.45
N ASP A 147 -4.41 -15.17 0.81
CA ASP A 147 -3.84 -15.02 2.14
C ASP A 147 -3.20 -13.64 2.40
N TYR A 148 -3.07 -12.80 1.37
CA TYR A 148 -2.50 -11.44 1.47
C TYR A 148 -3.59 -10.37 1.63
N PRO A 149 -3.34 -9.24 2.31
CA PRO A 149 -4.25 -8.10 2.27
C PRO A 149 -4.43 -7.55 0.85
N LEU A 150 -5.64 -7.12 0.50
CA LEU A 150 -5.97 -6.62 -0.84
C LEU A 150 -6.35 -5.14 -0.78
N TRP A 151 -5.64 -4.30 -1.53
CA TRP A 151 -6.00 -2.92 -1.80
C TRP A 151 -6.53 -2.80 -3.23
N ILE A 152 -7.82 -2.53 -3.39
CA ILE A 152 -8.44 -2.51 -4.71
C ILE A 152 -8.78 -1.09 -5.17
N ALA A 153 -8.38 -0.72 -6.37
CA ALA A 153 -8.86 0.50 -7.03
C ALA A 153 -10.13 0.25 -7.83
N ARG A 154 -11.20 0.95 -7.44
CA ARG A 154 -12.46 0.99 -8.17
C ARG A 154 -13.19 2.28 -7.82
N TYR A 155 -13.14 3.25 -8.72
CA TYR A 155 -13.73 4.56 -8.43
C TYR A 155 -15.25 4.50 -8.39
N GLY A 156 -15.83 5.07 -7.33
CA GLY A 156 -17.27 4.98 -7.13
C GLY A 156 -17.71 5.41 -5.74
N ILE A 157 -19.03 5.33 -5.55
CA ILE A 157 -19.68 5.64 -4.27
C ILE A 157 -19.87 4.36 -3.44
N TYR A 158 -20.09 3.23 -4.10
CA TYR A 158 -20.34 1.93 -3.48
C TYR A 158 -19.09 1.06 -3.50
N GLU A 159 -18.92 0.28 -2.43
CA GLU A 159 -17.80 -0.66 -2.33
C GLU A 159 -17.74 -1.61 -3.53
N PRO A 160 -16.54 -1.99 -3.97
CA PRO A 160 -16.36 -2.90 -5.08
C PRO A 160 -16.63 -4.35 -4.65
N LEU A 161 -17.13 -5.13 -5.60
CA LEU A 161 -17.22 -6.59 -5.50
C LEU A 161 -16.29 -7.22 -6.53
N GLN A 162 -15.35 -8.05 -6.07
CA GLN A 162 -14.48 -8.85 -6.92
C GLN A 162 -15.21 -10.10 -7.42
N HIS A 163 -14.76 -10.69 -8.54
CA HIS A 163 -15.44 -11.85 -9.15
C HIS A 163 -15.50 -13.09 -8.23
N ASP A 164 -14.51 -13.26 -7.36
CA ASP A 164 -14.43 -14.35 -6.39
C ASP A 164 -15.10 -14.01 -5.04
N GLY A 165 -15.73 -12.82 -4.93
CA GLY A 165 -16.35 -12.35 -3.70
C GLY A 165 -15.34 -12.06 -2.58
N ARG A 166 -14.04 -12.05 -2.86
CA ARG A 166 -13.01 -11.72 -1.89
C ARG A 166 -13.23 -10.32 -1.34
N ARG A 167 -13.11 -10.18 -0.02
CA ARG A 167 -13.19 -8.87 0.62
C ARG A 167 -11.86 -8.13 0.48
N TRP A 168 -11.95 -6.85 0.12
CA TRP A 168 -10.81 -5.94 0.13
C TRP A 168 -10.46 -5.48 1.55
N THR A 169 -9.18 -5.20 1.80
CA THR A 169 -8.65 -4.57 3.02
C THR A 169 -8.64 -3.05 2.89
N PHE A 170 -8.20 -2.54 1.74
CA PHE A 170 -8.26 -1.13 1.38
C PHE A 170 -9.00 -0.95 0.05
N TRP A 171 -9.65 0.20 -0.11
CA TRP A 171 -10.36 0.55 -1.33
C TRP A 171 -10.01 1.96 -1.76
N GLN A 172 -9.32 2.10 -2.91
CA GLN A 172 -9.14 3.39 -3.56
C GLN A 172 -10.40 3.72 -4.37
N TYR A 173 -11.13 4.73 -3.91
CA TYR A 173 -12.48 5.04 -4.41
C TYR A 173 -12.54 6.29 -5.30
N GLY A 174 -11.43 7.01 -5.47
CA GLY A 174 -11.28 8.03 -6.50
C GLY A 174 -9.98 8.80 -6.40
N ASN A 175 -9.70 9.57 -7.44
CA ASN A 175 -8.38 10.11 -7.75
C ASN A 175 -8.35 11.61 -8.07
N GLN A 176 -9.45 12.32 -7.82
CA GLN A 176 -9.63 13.74 -8.18
C GLN A 176 -10.08 14.56 -6.97
N PHE A 177 -9.60 14.23 -5.78
CA PHE A 177 -10.02 14.90 -4.55
C PHE A 177 -9.05 16.00 -4.13
N ARG A 178 -9.55 16.93 -3.32
CA ARG A 178 -8.76 17.97 -2.66
C ARG A 178 -8.69 17.67 -1.17
N VAL A 179 -7.50 17.71 -0.61
CA VAL A 179 -7.23 17.52 0.82
C VAL A 179 -6.38 18.72 1.26
N GLY A 180 -6.71 19.29 2.42
CA GLY A 180 -5.92 20.37 3.03
C GLY A 180 -4.44 19.98 3.11
N GLY A 181 -3.55 20.90 2.75
CA GLY A 181 -2.12 20.66 2.68
C GLY A 181 -1.61 20.02 1.38
N ILE A 182 -2.48 19.64 0.44
CA ILE A 182 -2.11 19.11 -0.88
C ILE A 182 -2.69 20.02 -1.97
N LYS A 183 -1.82 20.64 -2.78
CA LYS A 183 -2.24 21.56 -3.85
C LYS A 183 -2.88 20.82 -5.04
N ASN A 184 -2.28 19.69 -5.40
CA ASN A 184 -2.73 18.86 -6.50
C ASN A 184 -3.87 17.93 -6.04
N VAL A 185 -4.55 17.33 -7.02
CA VAL A 185 -5.52 16.27 -6.70
C VAL A 185 -4.82 15.04 -6.12
N VAL A 186 -5.54 14.35 -5.24
CA VAL A 186 -5.04 13.19 -4.51
C VAL A 186 -6.04 12.04 -4.56
N ASP A 187 -5.48 10.83 -4.44
CA ASP A 187 -6.21 9.58 -4.35
C ASP A 187 -6.74 9.39 -2.93
N LEU A 188 -8.00 8.98 -2.82
CA LEU A 188 -8.64 8.70 -1.53
C LEU A 188 -8.96 7.22 -1.37
N ASN A 189 -8.73 6.76 -0.15
CA ASN A 189 -8.83 5.38 0.26
C ASN A 189 -9.73 5.22 1.47
N ALA A 190 -10.44 4.10 1.52
CA ALA A 190 -11.11 3.62 2.71
C ALA A 190 -10.43 2.33 3.19
N PHE A 191 -10.41 2.11 4.50
CA PHE A 191 -9.99 0.85 5.10
C PHE A 191 -11.22 0.07 5.59
N TYR A 192 -11.24 -1.24 5.35
CA TYR A 192 -12.30 -2.12 5.83
C TYR A 192 -12.03 -2.48 7.30
N GLY A 193 -12.56 -1.67 8.22
CA GLY A 193 -12.45 -1.93 9.64
C GLY A 193 -12.44 -0.65 10.48
N THR A 194 -12.07 -0.83 11.74
CA THR A 194 -11.91 0.23 12.74
C THR A 194 -10.47 0.72 12.82
N GLU A 195 -10.23 1.79 13.58
CA GLU A 195 -8.88 2.26 13.92
C GLU A 195 -8.03 1.21 14.65
N ALA A 196 -8.67 0.34 15.43
CA ALA A 196 -8.00 -0.76 16.12
C ALA A 196 -7.57 -1.85 15.12
N ASP A 197 -8.46 -2.21 14.19
CA ASP A 197 -8.12 -3.18 13.13
C ASP A 197 -6.96 -2.66 12.24
N LEU A 198 -6.94 -1.34 11.96
CA LEU A 198 -5.83 -0.72 11.24
C LEU A 198 -4.52 -0.79 12.04
N TYR A 199 -4.58 -0.59 13.36
CA TYR A 199 -3.42 -0.70 14.24
C TYR A 199 -2.86 -2.12 14.28
N GLU A 200 -3.71 -3.14 14.36
CA GLU A 200 -3.29 -4.55 14.34
C GLU A 200 -2.67 -4.96 13.00
N LEU A 201 -3.01 -4.28 11.90
CA LEU A 201 -2.39 -4.51 10.60
C LEU A 201 -0.96 -3.96 10.51
N CYS A 202 -0.60 -2.95 11.32
CA CYS A 202 0.71 -2.32 11.28
C CYS A 202 1.85 -3.27 11.71
N ILE A 203 3.09 -2.88 11.38
CA ILE A 203 4.28 -3.57 11.87
C ILE A 203 4.23 -3.64 13.40
N PRO A 204 4.28 -4.85 14.00
CA PRO A 204 4.07 -5.02 15.42
C PRO A 204 5.24 -4.45 16.23
N THR A 205 4.98 -4.16 17.50
CA THR A 205 6.06 -3.93 18.46
C THR A 205 6.64 -5.29 18.84
N PHE A 206 7.88 -5.60 18.43
CA PHE A 206 8.58 -6.75 18.99
C PHE A 206 8.93 -6.46 20.45
N THR A 207 8.09 -6.91 21.37
CA THR A 207 8.46 -6.95 22.77
C THR A 207 9.39 -8.13 22.93
N LEU A 208 10.68 -7.89 23.17
CA LEU A 208 11.59 -8.96 23.59
C LEU A 208 11.01 -9.57 24.86
N SER A 209 10.45 -10.78 24.76
CA SER A 209 10.15 -11.60 25.92
C SER A 209 11.46 -11.77 26.67
N ARG A 210 11.60 -11.06 27.81
CA ARG A 210 12.70 -11.30 28.74
C ARG A 210 12.61 -12.78 29.10
N GLY A 211 13.58 -13.55 28.62
CA GLY A 211 13.68 -14.97 28.90
C GLY A 211 13.57 -15.18 30.40
N VAL A 212 12.71 -16.13 30.77
CA VAL A 212 12.66 -16.73 32.10
C VAL A 212 14.10 -17.13 32.42
N LYS A 213 14.70 -16.46 33.42
CA LYS A 213 15.93 -16.97 34.02
C LYS A 213 15.59 -18.27 34.76
N PRO A 214 16.46 -19.29 34.70
CA PRO A 214 16.26 -20.55 35.38
C PRO A 214 16.11 -20.38 36.90
#